data_AF-A0A9P6CWJ7-F1
#
_entry.id   AF-A0A9P6CWJ7-F1
#
_cell.length_a   1.000
_cell.length_b   1.000
_cell.length_c   1.000
_cell.angle_alpha   90.00
_cell.angle_beta   90.00
_cell.angle_gamma   90.00
#
_symmetry.space_group_name_H-M   'P 1'
#
loop_
_entity.id
_entity.type
_entity.pdbx_description
1 polymer ?
#
loop_
_entity_poly.entity_id
_entity_poly.type
_entity_poly.pdbx_seq_one_letter_code
_entity_poly.pdbx_strand_id
1 'polypeptide(L)'
;MIGNSPAEYIGIRIGIGALRVISPASIAYLACCAIWREFFYIPVAVVATAEAAFYLLVYLPRKSRLQSPPRRRPPELSLEQRQIIFQRCMAAETTLATPEFLYPRGWFLPKHALPRKDDVIDWLLWALFSSSRDEIDIADYEEELEGYVREIEKYHNQSLAEGRSHRDELHSMRITLDPVRMSHRPLIWYMIVALVDSFTSISLACLGFRHYTPIESQWRRTFPPRPILYLLSRSAPPGVLTPYWYRPHTSTSKRPIVFLHGIGIGLYPYIPFFRSITSGFDSDVGIVLPEMMSICMHMTPRSVPPREEMLASLNIILESLQDQEIKARNSLNDQSSLLGVSNTTMAGWDRVVLITHSYGTFVAGWIVRACIGSSLDSTTTTITTQSTAAKSLCAKFAHLILVDPIPILLSNPAVAYNFLYRHPSTVPLPQPGHALAIGYSETALTPTPSTEISVTEKSPWYSSAAAWQLWYFASRDADVARTLFRSFFWAEGGLWREDLIAFINGNESKGTSSANHSKAPRNLAIVLGGMDQVVPAEAVREYITREPAMKEYWVGSVDSEGEDLVPVSDTDEAGRRGHGSLEVLFNPVLDHAVIFDDPKWTRALLAVVQRYVLV
;
A
#
# COMPACT_ATOMS: atom_id res chain seq x y z
N MET A 1 13.04 -11.28 1.43
CA MET A 1 13.67 -9.94 1.34
C MET A 1 15.12 -10.02 1.78
N ILE A 2 15.95 -9.03 1.42
CA ILE A 2 17.34 -8.97 1.90
C ILE A 2 17.35 -8.65 3.41
N GLY A 3 18.18 -9.36 4.17
CA GLY A 3 18.44 -9.04 5.58
C GLY A 3 19.32 -7.80 5.73
N ASN A 4 19.74 -7.51 6.96
CA ASN A 4 20.56 -6.34 7.29
C ASN A 4 21.99 -6.69 7.69
N SER A 5 22.54 -7.82 7.23
CA SER A 5 23.94 -8.16 7.49
C SER A 5 24.92 -7.25 6.73
N PRO A 6 26.15 -7.05 7.23
CA PRO A 6 27.18 -6.26 6.52
C PRO A 6 27.47 -6.78 5.11
N ALA A 7 27.45 -8.10 4.90
CA ALA A 7 27.66 -8.72 3.60
C ALA A 7 26.54 -8.37 2.62
N GLU A 8 25.27 -8.43 3.07
CA GLU A 8 24.12 -8.03 2.28
C GLU A 8 24.14 -6.53 1.94
N TYR A 9 24.58 -5.69 2.88
CA TYR A 9 24.76 -4.26 2.65
C TYR A 9 25.81 -3.98 1.57
N ILE A 10 26.96 -4.63 1.63
CA ILE A 10 28.00 -4.50 0.59
C ILE A 10 27.45 -5.02 -0.75
N GLY A 11 26.79 -6.18 -0.74
CA GLY A 11 26.20 -6.80 -1.92
C GLY A 11 25.19 -5.89 -2.62
N ILE A 12 24.24 -5.30 -1.88
CA ILE A 12 23.23 -4.42 -2.47
C ILE A 12 23.85 -3.14 -3.02
N ARG A 13 24.87 -2.58 -2.35
CA ARG A 13 25.57 -1.37 -2.81
C ARG A 13 26.37 -1.64 -4.10
N ILE A 14 27.07 -2.76 -4.18
CA ILE A 14 27.78 -3.19 -5.39
C ILE A 14 26.76 -3.44 -6.52
N GLY A 15 25.67 -4.14 -6.24
CA GLY A 15 24.62 -4.43 -7.24
C GLY A 15 23.98 -3.16 -7.80
N ILE A 16 23.61 -2.21 -6.94
CA ILE A 16 23.08 -0.90 -7.37
C ILE A 16 24.12 -0.13 -8.17
N GLY A 17 25.37 -0.11 -7.70
CA GLY A 17 26.48 0.55 -8.41
C GLY A 17 26.67 -0.03 -9.82
N ALA A 18 26.73 -1.37 -9.94
CA ALA A 18 26.86 -2.07 -11.19
C ALA A 18 25.72 -1.72 -12.15
N LEU A 19 24.46 -1.79 -11.71
CA LEU A 19 23.30 -1.43 -12.54
C LEU A 19 23.35 0.02 -13.02
N ARG A 20 23.77 0.96 -12.17
CA ARG A 20 23.84 2.39 -12.53
C ARG A 20 24.96 2.72 -13.51
N VAL A 21 26.02 1.90 -13.56
CA VAL A 21 27.17 2.11 -14.47
C VAL A 21 26.89 1.59 -15.88
N ILE A 22 25.97 0.65 -16.07
CA ILE A 22 25.71 -0.01 -17.36
C ILE A 22 25.45 1.00 -18.50
N SER A 23 24.55 1.96 -18.31
CA SER A 23 24.20 2.92 -19.36
C SER A 23 25.32 3.92 -19.69
N PRO A 24 25.95 4.61 -18.70
CA PRO A 24 27.06 5.50 -19.02
C PRO A 24 28.26 4.74 -19.61
N ALA A 25 28.55 3.52 -19.14
CA ALA A 25 29.61 2.69 -19.72
C ALA A 25 29.29 2.27 -21.17
N SER A 26 28.03 1.94 -21.46
CA SER A 26 27.57 1.60 -22.82
C SER A 26 27.72 2.79 -23.76
N ILE A 27 27.32 3.98 -23.34
CA ILE A 27 27.45 5.22 -24.13
C ILE A 27 28.94 5.56 -24.36
N ALA A 28 29.77 5.46 -23.31
CA ALA A 28 31.21 5.70 -23.43
C ALA A 28 31.88 4.70 -24.38
N TYR A 29 31.54 3.42 -24.30
CA TYR A 29 32.04 2.38 -25.21
C TYR A 29 31.70 2.70 -26.67
N LEU A 30 30.45 3.08 -26.96
CA LEU A 30 30.04 3.45 -28.31
C LEU A 30 30.73 4.72 -28.80
N ALA A 31 30.92 5.72 -27.93
CA ALA A 31 31.67 6.93 -28.26
C ALA A 31 33.14 6.59 -28.61
N CYS A 32 33.78 5.70 -27.86
CA CYS A 32 35.11 5.20 -28.20
C CYS A 32 35.11 4.48 -29.55
N CYS A 33 34.18 3.54 -29.79
CA CYS A 33 34.09 2.85 -31.08
C CYS A 33 33.92 3.83 -32.25
N ALA A 34 33.14 4.91 -32.06
CA ALA A 34 32.96 5.95 -33.08
C ALA A 34 34.24 6.76 -33.35
N ILE A 35 35.02 7.08 -32.30
CA ILE A 35 36.31 7.80 -32.43
C ILE A 35 37.34 6.95 -33.18
N TRP A 36 37.46 5.68 -32.79
CA TRP A 36 38.46 4.76 -33.34
C TRP A 36 38.00 4.06 -34.62
N ARG A 37 36.75 4.27 -35.04
CA ARG A 37 36.11 3.66 -36.24
C ARG A 37 36.14 2.13 -36.26
N GLU A 38 36.26 1.51 -35.09
CA GLU A 38 36.34 0.05 -34.93
C GLU A 38 35.46 -0.40 -33.76
N PHE A 39 34.81 -1.55 -33.93
CA PHE A 39 34.15 -2.23 -32.81
C PHE A 39 35.16 -3.17 -32.15
N PHE A 40 35.62 -2.81 -30.95
CA PHE A 40 36.58 -3.62 -30.20
C PHE A 40 36.06 -5.04 -29.90
N TYR A 41 34.76 -5.18 -29.63
CA TYR A 41 34.11 -6.47 -29.43
C TYR A 41 32.62 -6.42 -29.79
N ILE A 42 32.21 -7.19 -30.81
CA ILE A 42 30.87 -7.12 -31.42
C ILE A 42 29.74 -7.43 -30.40
N PRO A 43 29.79 -8.48 -29.57
CA PRO A 43 28.71 -8.75 -28.62
C PRO A 43 28.49 -7.61 -27.60
N VAL A 44 29.57 -7.01 -27.11
CA VAL A 44 29.46 -5.82 -26.23
C VAL A 44 28.91 -4.63 -27.01
N ALA A 45 29.27 -4.46 -28.28
CA ALA A 45 28.70 -3.40 -29.12
C ALA A 45 27.17 -3.56 -29.29
N VAL A 46 26.67 -4.78 -29.47
CA VAL A 46 25.22 -5.04 -29.58
C VAL A 46 24.50 -4.68 -28.28
N VAL A 47 25.00 -5.17 -27.14
CA VAL A 47 24.39 -4.87 -25.83
C VAL A 47 24.47 -3.37 -25.51
N ALA A 48 25.63 -2.75 -25.75
CA ALA A 48 25.82 -1.32 -25.53
C ALA A 48 24.91 -0.48 -26.42
N THR A 49 24.74 -0.86 -27.70
CA THR A 49 23.82 -0.19 -28.63
C THR A 49 22.38 -0.32 -28.15
N ALA A 50 21.94 -1.51 -27.76
CA ALA A 50 20.59 -1.74 -27.24
C ALA A 50 20.33 -0.93 -25.95
N GLU A 51 21.29 -0.91 -25.01
CA GLU A 51 21.20 -0.13 -23.78
C GLU A 51 21.17 1.38 -24.05
N ALA A 52 22.06 1.88 -24.91
CA ALA A 52 22.12 3.30 -25.26
C ALA A 52 20.83 3.75 -25.98
N ALA A 53 20.33 2.95 -26.92
CA ALA A 53 19.06 3.19 -27.58
C ALA A 53 17.89 3.17 -26.59
N PHE A 54 17.86 2.21 -25.67
CA PHE A 54 16.84 2.14 -24.62
C PHE A 54 16.88 3.38 -23.71
N TYR A 55 18.06 3.79 -23.26
CA TYR A 55 18.23 4.98 -22.44
C TYR A 55 17.74 6.25 -23.18
N LEU A 56 18.23 6.48 -24.40
CA LEU A 56 17.96 7.71 -25.15
C LEU A 56 16.54 7.77 -25.73
N LEU A 57 16.03 6.66 -26.26
CA LEU A 57 14.78 6.62 -27.03
C LEU A 57 13.57 6.18 -26.19
N VAL A 58 13.80 5.47 -25.08
CA VAL A 58 12.70 4.99 -24.21
C VAL A 58 12.71 5.73 -22.88
N TYR A 59 13.81 5.67 -22.12
CA TYR A 59 13.85 6.22 -20.77
C TYR A 59 13.76 7.75 -20.74
N LEU A 60 14.55 8.48 -21.54
CA LEU A 60 14.54 9.95 -21.49
C LEU A 60 13.17 10.57 -21.87
N PRO A 61 12.51 10.18 -22.99
CA PRO A 61 11.18 10.69 -23.32
C PRO A 61 10.14 10.30 -22.26
N ARG A 62 10.23 9.05 -21.75
CA ARG A 62 9.34 8.58 -20.70
C ARG A 62 9.54 9.37 -19.41
N LYS A 63 10.77 9.64 -18.98
CA LYS A 63 11.10 10.43 -17.79
C LYS A 63 10.44 11.80 -17.84
N SER A 64 10.48 12.48 -18.98
CA SER A 64 9.80 13.76 -19.19
C SER A 64 8.28 13.60 -19.10
N ARG A 65 7.69 12.65 -19.85
CA ARG A 65 6.24 12.39 -19.83
C ARG A 65 5.70 12.06 -18.44
N LEU A 66 6.45 11.27 -17.66
CA LEU A 66 6.03 10.83 -16.33
C LEU A 66 6.10 11.95 -15.27
N GLN A 67 6.62 13.15 -15.59
CA GLN A 67 6.52 14.32 -14.71
C GLN A 67 5.14 14.97 -14.73
N SER A 68 4.31 14.70 -15.76
CA SER A 68 3.02 15.36 -15.92
C SER A 68 2.15 15.22 -14.65
N PRO A 69 1.24 16.18 -14.40
CA PRO A 69 0.23 16.06 -13.36
C PRO A 69 -0.57 14.75 -13.45
N PRO A 70 -1.26 14.36 -12.36
CA PRO A 70 -2.13 13.19 -12.37
C PRO A 70 -3.20 13.33 -13.46
N ARG A 71 -3.56 12.22 -14.11
CA ARG A 71 -4.54 12.23 -15.20
C ARG A 71 -5.96 12.56 -14.73
N ARG A 72 -6.29 12.21 -13.49
CA ARG A 72 -7.49 12.65 -12.79
C ARG A 72 -7.07 13.25 -11.46
N ARG A 73 -7.57 14.45 -11.18
CA ARG A 73 -7.49 15.06 -9.85
C ARG A 73 -8.59 14.46 -8.97
N PRO A 74 -8.36 14.35 -7.65
CA PRO A 74 -9.44 14.03 -6.73
C PRO A 74 -10.56 15.07 -6.86
N PRO A 75 -11.82 14.71 -6.54
CA PRO A 75 -12.92 15.64 -6.51
C PRO A 75 -12.63 16.84 -5.59
N GLU A 76 -13.15 18.01 -5.95
CA GLU A 76 -13.11 19.17 -5.06
C GLU A 76 -13.93 18.88 -3.81
N LEU A 77 -13.28 19.03 -2.65
CA LEU A 77 -13.91 18.81 -1.36
C LEU A 77 -14.78 20.02 -0.98
N SER A 78 -15.82 19.78 -0.19
CA SER A 78 -16.51 20.87 0.51
C SER A 78 -15.67 21.39 1.69
N LEU A 79 -16.03 22.58 2.19
CA LEU A 79 -15.46 23.13 3.44
C LEU A 79 -15.57 22.13 4.60
N GLU A 80 -16.75 21.55 4.81
CA GLU A 80 -17.01 20.57 5.88
C GLU A 80 -16.11 19.34 5.75
N GLN A 81 -15.92 18.83 4.52
CA GLN A 81 -15.05 17.69 4.26
C GLN A 81 -13.59 18.01 4.57
N ARG A 82 -13.10 19.20 4.18
CA ARG A 82 -11.73 19.63 4.51
C ARG A 82 -11.53 19.79 6.01
N GLN A 83 -12.50 20.36 6.72
CA GLN A 83 -12.47 20.50 8.18
C GLN A 83 -12.40 19.14 8.88
N ILE A 84 -13.18 18.15 8.42
CA ILE A 84 -13.14 16.77 8.96
C ILE A 84 -11.75 16.16 8.77
N ILE A 85 -11.15 16.28 7.58
CA ILE A 85 -9.79 15.75 7.33
C ILE A 85 -8.79 16.44 8.25
N PHE A 86 -8.84 17.76 8.34
CA PHE A 86 -7.93 18.54 9.18
C PHE A 86 -8.03 18.13 10.65
N GLN A 87 -9.25 18.01 11.19
CA GLN A 87 -9.50 17.58 12.57
C GLN A 87 -9.00 16.16 12.83
N ARG A 88 -9.22 15.23 11.89
CA ARG A 88 -8.71 13.85 12.00
C ARG A 88 -7.18 13.80 12.00
N CYS A 89 -6.53 14.58 11.13
CA CYS A 89 -5.07 14.71 11.12
C CYS A 89 -4.56 15.27 12.46
N MET A 90 -5.15 16.37 12.94
CA MET A 90 -4.77 17.01 14.21
C MET A 90 -4.95 16.05 15.41
N ALA A 91 -6.07 15.32 15.47
CA ALA A 91 -6.34 14.38 16.56
C ALA A 91 -5.36 13.20 16.55
N ALA A 92 -5.06 12.65 15.38
CA ALA A 92 -4.10 11.55 15.24
C ALA A 92 -2.68 11.98 15.65
N GLU A 93 -2.23 13.14 15.19
CA GLU A 93 -0.90 13.68 15.50
C GLU A 93 -0.79 14.10 16.96
N THR A 94 -1.85 14.66 17.55
CA THR A 94 -1.87 15.02 18.98
C THR A 94 -1.66 13.82 19.88
N THR A 95 -2.28 12.69 19.53
CA THR A 95 -2.16 11.44 20.28
C THR A 95 -0.73 10.89 20.24
N LEU A 96 -0.01 11.13 19.14
CA LEU A 96 1.29 10.54 18.85
C LEU A 96 2.45 11.56 18.93
N ALA A 97 2.16 12.77 19.44
CA ALA A 97 3.06 13.90 19.38
C ALA A 97 4.31 13.63 20.22
N THR A 98 5.48 13.82 19.61
CA THR A 98 6.74 13.94 20.34
C THR A 98 7.24 15.39 20.27
N PRO A 99 7.94 15.89 21.30
CA PRO A 99 8.44 17.28 21.32
C PRO A 99 9.31 17.66 20.11
N GLU A 100 9.93 16.67 19.47
CA GLU A 100 10.81 16.86 18.30
C GLU A 100 10.04 17.01 16.97
N PHE A 101 8.79 16.51 16.87
CA PHE A 101 8.03 16.43 15.63
C PHE A 101 6.60 16.96 15.75
N LEU A 102 6.46 18.17 16.29
CA LEU A 102 5.22 18.91 16.37
C LEU A 102 4.55 19.13 15.00
N TYR A 103 3.25 18.82 14.85
CA TYR A 103 2.52 18.97 13.59
C TYR A 103 2.26 20.44 13.23
N PRO A 104 2.57 20.97 12.03
CA PRO A 104 2.95 20.24 10.82
C PRO A 104 4.46 20.25 10.52
N ARG A 105 5.34 20.59 11.46
CA ARG A 105 6.80 20.72 11.27
C ARG A 105 7.42 19.50 10.59
N GLY A 106 6.94 18.30 10.91
CA GLY A 106 7.36 17.07 10.27
C GLY A 106 7.15 17.03 8.75
N TRP A 107 6.34 17.91 8.17
CA TRP A 107 6.12 18.04 6.72
C TRP A 107 7.12 18.98 6.02
N PHE A 108 7.97 19.69 6.75
CA PHE A 108 8.92 20.65 6.18
C PHE A 108 10.35 20.11 6.14
N LEU A 109 11.16 20.62 5.21
CA LEU A 109 12.57 20.30 5.02
C LEU A 109 13.39 21.59 4.83
N PRO A 110 14.56 21.72 5.47
CA PRO A 110 15.17 20.78 6.42
C PRO A 110 14.48 20.84 7.81
N LYS A 111 14.53 19.76 8.60
CA LYS A 111 13.76 19.61 9.87
C LYS A 111 14.09 20.64 10.97
N HIS A 112 15.28 21.25 10.92
CA HIS A 112 15.71 22.23 11.90
C HIS A 112 15.12 23.62 11.68
N ALA A 113 14.69 23.94 10.46
CA ALA A 113 14.08 25.23 10.13
C ALA A 113 12.59 25.23 10.50
N LEU A 114 12.09 26.40 10.93
CA LEU A 114 10.70 26.59 11.36
C LEU A 114 9.88 27.21 10.22
N PRO A 115 8.66 26.70 9.96
CA PRO A 115 7.79 27.28 8.94
C PRO A 115 7.22 28.62 9.36
N ARG A 116 7.01 29.49 8.37
CA ARG A 116 6.27 30.75 8.50
C ARG A 116 4.81 30.56 8.07
N LYS A 117 3.95 31.55 8.32
CA LYS A 117 2.52 31.49 8.02
C LYS A 117 2.24 31.09 6.57
N ASP A 118 2.92 31.69 5.60
CA ASP A 118 2.72 31.38 4.18
C ASP A 118 3.20 29.99 3.77
N ASP A 119 4.24 29.46 4.46
CA ASP A 119 4.77 28.12 4.20
C ASP A 119 3.75 27.04 4.65
N VAL A 120 3.06 27.31 5.77
CA VAL A 120 1.96 26.47 6.26
C VAL A 120 0.76 26.55 5.32
N ILE A 121 0.40 27.74 4.83
CA ILE A 121 -0.66 27.89 3.82
C ILE A 121 -0.34 27.10 2.55
N ASP A 122 0.91 27.16 2.04
CA ASP A 122 1.35 26.38 0.88
C ASP A 122 1.19 24.87 1.07
N TRP A 123 1.44 24.40 2.29
CA TRP A 123 1.27 23.00 2.64
C TRP A 123 -0.22 22.64 2.82
N LEU A 124 -1.05 23.50 3.42
CA LEU A 124 -2.49 23.29 3.56
C LEU A 124 -3.20 23.22 2.20
N LEU A 125 -2.83 24.08 1.25
CA LEU A 125 -3.35 24.04 -0.13
C LEU A 125 -3.07 22.68 -0.79
N TRP A 126 -1.88 22.12 -0.59
CA TRP A 126 -1.57 20.78 -1.08
C TRP A 126 -2.37 19.71 -0.33
N ALA A 127 -2.35 19.75 1.01
CA ALA A 127 -2.89 18.73 1.88
C ALA A 127 -4.42 18.58 1.80
N LEU A 128 -5.14 19.71 1.80
CA LEU A 128 -6.61 19.74 1.90
C LEU A 128 -7.28 20.12 0.58
N PHE A 129 -6.63 20.90 -0.28
CA PHE A 129 -7.20 21.36 -1.56
C PHE A 129 -6.63 20.60 -2.76
N SER A 130 -5.62 19.74 -2.57
CA SER A 130 -4.92 19.04 -3.66
C SER A 130 -4.39 20.00 -4.74
N SER A 131 -4.02 21.21 -4.35
CA SER A 131 -3.75 22.34 -5.25
C SER A 131 -2.56 23.17 -4.80
N SER A 132 -2.25 24.25 -5.53
CA SER A 132 -1.17 25.19 -5.25
C SER A 132 -1.63 26.64 -5.41
N ARG A 133 -0.83 27.60 -4.92
CA ARG A 133 -1.08 29.04 -5.09
C ARG A 133 -1.17 29.49 -6.56
N ASP A 134 -0.54 28.74 -7.47
CA ASP A 134 -0.58 29.05 -8.90
C ASP A 134 -1.92 28.65 -9.55
N GLU A 135 -2.72 27.82 -8.86
CA GLU A 135 -3.95 27.24 -9.39
C GLU A 135 -5.23 27.77 -8.71
N ILE A 136 -5.12 28.28 -7.48
CA ILE A 136 -6.25 28.78 -6.68
C ILE A 136 -5.96 30.21 -6.19
N ASP A 137 -6.97 31.08 -6.26
CA ASP A 137 -6.92 32.39 -5.60
C ASP A 137 -7.13 32.21 -4.09
N ILE A 138 -6.12 32.63 -3.31
CA ILE A 138 -6.12 32.49 -1.85
C ILE A 138 -7.20 33.38 -1.23
N ALA A 139 -7.55 34.50 -1.88
CA ALA A 139 -8.55 35.43 -1.37
C ALA A 139 -9.93 34.76 -1.19
N ASP A 140 -10.25 33.78 -2.03
CA ASP A 140 -11.52 33.03 -1.95
C ASP A 140 -11.61 32.13 -0.70
N TYR A 141 -10.46 31.78 -0.09
CA TYR A 141 -10.36 30.82 1.01
C TYR A 141 -9.61 31.39 2.23
N GLU A 142 -9.40 32.70 2.28
CA GLU A 142 -8.58 33.36 3.30
C GLU A 142 -9.07 33.03 4.71
N GLU A 143 -10.37 33.21 4.99
CA GLU A 143 -10.96 32.93 6.30
C GLU A 143 -10.80 31.46 6.73
N GLU A 144 -10.96 30.52 5.79
CA GLU A 144 -10.80 29.08 6.04
C GLU A 144 -9.34 28.74 6.37
N LEU A 145 -8.39 29.21 5.55
CA LEU A 145 -6.97 28.94 5.71
C LEU A 145 -6.43 29.58 7.00
N GLU A 146 -6.85 30.80 7.32
CA GLU A 146 -6.52 31.45 8.58
C GLU A 146 -7.15 30.74 9.78
N GLY A 147 -8.33 30.15 9.63
CA GLY A 147 -8.93 29.25 10.61
C GLY A 147 -8.01 28.06 10.94
N TYR A 148 -7.53 27.35 9.92
CA TYR A 148 -6.61 26.21 10.12
C TYR A 148 -5.28 26.62 10.75
N VAL A 149 -4.71 27.76 10.32
CA VAL A 149 -3.46 28.28 10.90
C VAL A 149 -3.66 28.61 12.38
N ARG A 150 -4.75 29.29 12.76
CA ARG A 150 -5.04 29.62 14.17
C ARG A 150 -5.17 28.37 15.05
N GLU A 151 -5.79 27.30 14.55
CA GLU A 151 -5.87 26.03 15.29
C GLU A 151 -4.49 25.38 15.48
N ILE A 152 -3.61 25.45 14.47
CA ILE A 152 -2.21 24.99 14.59
C ILE A 152 -1.44 25.81 15.63
N GLU A 153 -1.53 27.14 15.58
CA GLU A 153 -0.84 28.03 16.53
C GLU A 153 -1.32 27.83 17.97
N LYS A 154 -2.64 27.67 18.14
CA LYS A 154 -3.26 27.36 19.43
C LYS A 154 -2.76 26.04 20.00
N TYR A 155 -2.60 25.03 19.16
CA TYR A 155 -2.08 23.73 19.58
C TYR A 155 -0.63 23.81 20.09
N HIS A 156 0.22 24.62 19.45
CA HIS A 156 1.61 24.82 19.90
C HIS A 156 1.77 25.87 21.01
N ASN A 157 0.72 26.62 21.30
CA ASN A 157 0.79 27.83 22.13
C ASN A 157 1.90 28.80 21.64
N GLN A 158 2.09 28.87 20.31
CA GLN A 158 3.11 29.67 19.64
C GLN A 158 2.58 30.21 18.31
N SER A 159 2.79 31.50 18.05
CA SER A 159 2.46 32.12 16.76
C SER A 159 3.57 31.89 15.72
N LEU A 160 3.17 31.69 14.48
CA LEU A 160 4.08 31.55 13.34
C LEU A 160 4.62 32.92 12.93
N ALA A 161 5.87 32.96 12.45
CA ALA A 161 6.42 34.18 11.88
C ALA A 161 5.69 34.54 10.57
N GLU A 162 5.57 35.83 10.30
CA GLU A 162 4.91 36.35 9.11
C GLU A 162 5.72 36.13 7.82
N GLY A 163 5.00 36.07 6.70
CA GLY A 163 5.54 35.93 5.36
C GLY A 163 5.94 34.50 4.99
N ARG A 164 6.76 34.39 3.93
CA ARG A 164 7.15 33.13 3.28
C ARG A 164 8.67 32.95 3.32
N SER A 165 9.12 31.73 3.56
CA SER A 165 10.55 31.40 3.50
C SER A 165 11.04 31.29 2.06
N HIS A 166 12.33 31.51 1.83
CA HIS A 166 12.90 31.21 0.52
C HIS A 166 12.95 29.68 0.31
N ARG A 167 12.77 29.19 -0.92
CA ARG A 167 12.71 27.75 -1.22
C ARG A 167 13.96 26.97 -0.77
N ASP A 168 15.12 27.61 -0.85
CA ASP A 168 16.41 27.02 -0.44
C ASP A 168 16.58 27.00 1.09
N GLU A 169 15.83 27.84 1.81
CA GLU A 169 15.79 27.87 3.28
C GLU A 169 14.83 26.81 3.81
N LEU A 170 13.62 26.75 3.26
CA LEU A 170 12.57 25.84 3.70
C LEU A 170 11.61 25.50 2.55
N HIS A 171 11.19 24.24 2.49
CA HIS A 171 10.06 23.82 1.66
C HIS A 171 9.26 22.69 2.32
N SER A 172 7.96 22.66 2.05
CA SER A 172 7.09 21.55 2.44
C SER A 172 7.19 20.38 1.46
N MET A 173 7.07 19.16 1.98
CA MET A 173 6.89 17.94 1.18
C MET A 173 5.47 17.97 0.60
N ARG A 174 5.33 18.14 -0.72
CA ARG A 174 4.05 18.22 -1.42
C ARG A 174 4.02 17.18 -2.53
N ILE A 175 3.89 15.92 -2.12
CA ILE A 175 4.20 14.73 -2.94
C ILE A 175 3.56 14.77 -4.33
N THR A 176 2.30 15.19 -4.42
CA THR A 176 1.55 15.21 -5.68
C THR A 176 1.96 16.32 -6.64
N LEU A 177 2.57 17.38 -6.12
CA LEU A 177 3.07 18.54 -6.86
C LEU A 177 4.59 18.47 -7.09
N ASP A 178 5.31 17.77 -6.22
CA ASP A 178 6.75 17.64 -6.29
C ASP A 178 7.20 16.87 -7.55
N PRO A 179 8.43 17.13 -8.05
CA PRO A 179 8.99 16.39 -9.16
C PRO A 179 9.08 14.89 -8.86
N VAL A 180 8.63 14.05 -9.79
CA VAL A 180 8.69 12.60 -9.65
C VAL A 180 10.15 12.16 -9.62
N ARG A 181 10.59 11.64 -8.47
CA ARG A 181 11.95 11.19 -8.25
C ARG A 181 12.16 9.77 -8.76
N MET A 182 12.59 9.62 -10.01
CA MET A 182 12.90 8.32 -10.62
C MET A 182 14.38 8.18 -10.99
N SER A 183 14.89 6.94 -10.96
CA SER A 183 16.24 6.59 -11.42
C SER A 183 16.15 5.69 -12.64
N HIS A 184 17.08 5.80 -13.58
CA HIS A 184 17.16 4.89 -14.73
C HIS A 184 17.38 3.44 -14.27
N ARG A 185 16.72 2.48 -14.94
CA ARG A 185 16.99 1.05 -14.82
C ARG A 185 17.51 0.56 -16.17
N PRO A 186 18.69 -0.07 -16.23
CA PRO A 186 19.23 -0.58 -17.48
C PRO A 186 18.32 -1.67 -18.06
N LEU A 187 18.43 -1.93 -19.34
CA LEU A 187 17.63 -2.93 -20.06
C LEU A 187 17.72 -4.32 -19.41
N ILE A 188 18.90 -4.69 -18.89
CA ILE A 188 19.11 -5.96 -18.18
C ILE A 188 18.23 -6.10 -16.94
N TRP A 189 17.91 -5.00 -16.25
CA TRP A 189 17.00 -5.03 -15.11
C TRP A 189 15.60 -5.46 -15.55
N TYR A 190 15.10 -4.91 -16.66
CA TYR A 190 13.80 -5.32 -17.20
C TYR A 190 13.80 -6.74 -17.75
N MET A 191 14.95 -7.26 -18.20
CA MET A 191 15.10 -8.69 -18.52
C MET A 191 14.98 -9.56 -17.26
N ILE A 192 15.56 -9.14 -16.14
CA ILE A 192 15.40 -9.83 -14.84
C ILE A 192 13.93 -9.80 -14.42
N VAL A 193 13.25 -8.65 -14.52
CA VAL A 193 11.81 -8.54 -14.23
C VAL A 193 11.01 -9.51 -15.11
N ALA A 194 11.31 -9.61 -16.41
CA ALA A 194 10.65 -10.54 -17.33
C ALA A 194 10.84 -12.01 -16.93
N LEU A 195 12.03 -12.39 -16.47
CA LEU A 195 12.35 -13.74 -16.01
C LEU A 195 11.60 -14.07 -14.71
N VAL A 196 11.61 -13.16 -13.74
CA VAL A 196 10.89 -13.34 -12.47
C VAL A 196 9.38 -13.41 -12.71
N ASP A 197 8.84 -12.56 -13.58
CA ASP A 197 7.43 -12.59 -13.99
C ASP A 197 7.06 -13.92 -14.66
N SER A 198 7.92 -14.42 -15.55
CA SER A 198 7.74 -15.71 -16.21
C SER A 198 7.74 -16.87 -15.22
N PHE A 199 8.69 -16.88 -14.28
CA PHE A 199 8.77 -17.88 -13.20
C PHE A 199 7.53 -17.83 -12.30
N THR A 200 7.08 -16.62 -11.95
CA THR A 200 5.88 -16.39 -11.13
C THR A 200 4.63 -16.91 -11.84
N SER A 201 4.51 -16.61 -13.13
CA SER A 201 3.40 -17.07 -13.98
C SER A 201 3.33 -18.59 -14.07
N ILE A 202 4.47 -19.26 -14.28
CA ILE A 202 4.55 -20.73 -14.28
C ILE A 202 4.18 -21.28 -12.90
N SER A 203 4.72 -20.69 -11.82
CA SER A 203 4.44 -21.12 -10.45
C SER A 203 2.96 -21.04 -10.10
N LEU A 204 2.29 -19.94 -10.45
CA LEU A 204 0.85 -19.77 -10.25
C LEU A 204 0.03 -20.75 -11.10
N ALA A 205 0.41 -20.97 -12.35
CA ALA A 205 -0.23 -21.98 -13.20
C ALA A 205 -0.11 -23.39 -12.59
N CYS A 206 1.06 -23.76 -12.07
CA CYS A 206 1.28 -25.03 -11.36
C CYS A 206 0.45 -25.16 -10.08
N LEU A 207 0.10 -24.04 -9.42
CA LEU A 207 -0.78 -24.00 -8.25
C LEU A 207 -2.29 -24.00 -8.62
N GLY A 208 -2.62 -24.12 -9.91
CA GLY A 208 -4.00 -24.21 -10.42
C GLY A 208 -4.65 -22.86 -10.71
N PHE A 209 -3.89 -21.76 -10.73
CA PHE A 209 -4.42 -20.46 -11.12
C PHE A 209 -4.52 -20.33 -12.65
N ARG A 210 -5.56 -19.63 -13.09
CA ARG A 210 -5.81 -19.24 -14.48
C ARG A 210 -5.66 -17.74 -14.60
N HIS A 211 -4.90 -17.27 -15.59
CA HIS A 211 -4.69 -15.85 -15.81
C HIS A 211 -5.75 -15.27 -16.77
N TYR A 212 -6.23 -14.08 -16.44
CA TYR A 212 -7.15 -13.29 -17.24
C TYR A 212 -6.54 -11.92 -17.52
N THR A 213 -6.55 -11.52 -18.79
CA THR A 213 -6.06 -10.21 -19.22
C THR A 213 -7.22 -9.38 -19.76
N PRO A 214 -7.30 -8.08 -19.46
CA PRO A 214 -8.35 -7.25 -20.01
C PRO A 214 -8.29 -7.15 -21.53
N ILE A 215 -9.45 -6.90 -22.13
CA ILE A 215 -9.64 -6.94 -23.59
C ILE A 215 -8.91 -5.77 -24.27
N GLU A 216 -8.63 -4.67 -23.56
CA GLU A 216 -8.01 -3.51 -24.16
C GLU A 216 -6.60 -3.80 -24.70
N SER A 217 -6.34 -3.36 -25.93
CA SER A 217 -5.06 -3.57 -26.64
C SER A 217 -3.82 -3.04 -25.90
N GLN A 218 -4.03 -2.15 -24.94
CA GLN A 218 -2.98 -1.52 -24.15
C GLN A 218 -2.16 -2.50 -23.31
N TRP A 219 -2.70 -3.66 -22.96
CA TRP A 219 -1.96 -4.71 -22.24
C TRP A 219 -0.81 -5.30 -23.08
N ARG A 220 -0.88 -5.17 -24.40
CA ARG A 220 0.22 -5.51 -25.30
C ARG A 220 1.36 -4.49 -25.30
N ARG A 221 1.19 -3.34 -24.62
CA ARG A 221 2.19 -2.26 -24.50
C ARG A 221 2.93 -2.24 -23.17
N THR A 222 2.66 -3.20 -22.29
CA THR A 222 3.40 -3.36 -21.03
C THR A 222 4.79 -3.91 -21.32
N PHE A 223 5.82 -3.28 -20.73
CA PHE A 223 7.21 -3.69 -20.86
C PHE A 223 7.82 -4.00 -19.47
N PRO A 224 8.59 -5.08 -19.28
CA PRO A 224 8.96 -6.09 -20.28
C PRO A 224 7.75 -6.88 -20.82
N PRO A 225 7.86 -7.43 -22.05
CA PRO A 225 6.79 -8.26 -22.60
C PRO A 225 6.61 -9.54 -21.76
N ARG A 226 5.37 -10.02 -21.66
CA ARG A 226 4.99 -11.22 -20.89
C ARG A 226 4.59 -12.36 -21.84
N PRO A 227 5.54 -12.99 -22.57
CA PRO A 227 5.24 -13.90 -23.67
C PRO A 227 4.44 -15.14 -23.24
N ILE A 228 4.74 -15.70 -22.06
CA ILE A 228 3.99 -16.84 -21.50
C ILE A 228 2.51 -16.49 -21.34
N LEU A 229 2.23 -15.29 -20.82
CA LEU A 229 0.86 -14.85 -20.61
C LEU A 229 0.16 -14.47 -21.91
N TYR A 230 0.84 -13.99 -22.94
CA TYR A 230 0.19 -13.79 -24.25
C TYR A 230 -0.41 -15.08 -24.83
N LEU A 231 0.11 -16.25 -24.44
CA LEU A 231 -0.39 -17.55 -24.88
C LEU A 231 -1.42 -18.15 -23.91
N LEU A 232 -1.19 -18.03 -22.59
CA LEU A 232 -2.00 -18.71 -21.58
C LEU A 232 -3.18 -17.88 -21.06
N SER A 233 -3.18 -16.56 -21.28
CA SER A 233 -4.21 -15.67 -20.74
C SER A 233 -5.54 -15.86 -21.44
N ARG A 234 -6.60 -15.84 -20.64
CA ARG A 234 -7.98 -15.72 -21.13
C ARG A 234 -8.38 -14.25 -21.18
N SER A 235 -9.41 -13.92 -21.96
CA SER A 235 -10.01 -12.59 -21.93
C SER A 235 -10.80 -12.40 -20.64
N ALA A 236 -10.53 -11.32 -19.91
CA ALA A 236 -11.35 -10.89 -18.80
C ALA A 236 -12.72 -10.39 -19.28
N PRO A 237 -13.74 -10.34 -18.40
CA PRO A 237 -15.02 -9.70 -18.71
C PRO A 237 -14.84 -8.23 -19.17
N PRO A 238 -15.72 -7.71 -20.05
CA PRO A 238 -15.68 -6.30 -20.45
C PRO A 238 -15.76 -5.35 -19.25
N GLY A 239 -14.94 -4.30 -19.25
CA GLY A 239 -14.90 -3.30 -18.18
C GLY A 239 -13.93 -3.60 -17.03
N VAL A 240 -13.30 -4.79 -17.01
CA VAL A 240 -12.19 -5.07 -16.10
C VAL A 240 -10.95 -4.28 -16.50
N LEU A 241 -10.29 -3.63 -15.54
CA LEU A 241 -9.17 -2.71 -15.79
C LEU A 241 -7.82 -3.24 -15.33
N THR A 242 -7.77 -4.40 -14.68
CA THR A 242 -6.53 -5.02 -14.20
C THR A 242 -6.49 -6.49 -14.59
N PRO A 243 -5.34 -7.02 -15.04
CA PRO A 243 -5.16 -8.47 -15.16
C PRO A 243 -5.30 -9.11 -13.79
N TYR A 244 -5.74 -10.36 -13.78
CA TYR A 244 -5.90 -11.09 -12.53
C TYR A 244 -5.67 -12.58 -12.71
N TRP A 245 -5.22 -13.21 -11.63
CA TRP A 245 -5.18 -14.66 -11.51
C TRP A 245 -6.39 -15.15 -10.75
N TYR A 246 -6.95 -16.27 -11.18
CA TYR A 246 -8.12 -16.88 -10.56
C TYR A 246 -7.91 -18.37 -10.36
N ARG A 247 -8.08 -18.83 -9.13
CA ARG A 247 -8.18 -20.24 -8.76
C ARG A 247 -9.63 -20.58 -8.39
N PRO A 248 -10.22 -21.63 -8.98
CA PRO A 248 -11.60 -22.03 -8.69
C PRO A 248 -11.87 -22.30 -7.21
N HIS A 249 -13.08 -21.96 -6.77
CA HIS A 249 -13.57 -22.27 -5.44
C HIS A 249 -14.40 -23.55 -5.44
N THR A 250 -14.13 -24.46 -4.50
CA THR A 250 -14.87 -25.72 -4.37
C THR A 250 -15.36 -26.00 -2.96
N SER A 251 -14.97 -25.18 -1.97
CA SER A 251 -15.38 -25.36 -0.58
C SER A 251 -16.85 -25.04 -0.38
N THR A 252 -17.52 -25.82 0.47
CA THR A 252 -18.91 -25.55 0.90
C THR A 252 -18.96 -24.78 2.22
N SER A 253 -17.89 -24.86 3.02
CA SER A 253 -17.81 -24.37 4.40
C SER A 253 -16.87 -23.19 4.59
N LYS A 254 -16.21 -22.75 3.51
CA LYS A 254 -15.26 -21.64 3.55
C LYS A 254 -15.56 -20.62 2.48
N ARG A 255 -15.28 -19.35 2.78
CA ARG A 255 -15.41 -18.20 1.88
C ARG A 255 -14.17 -18.07 0.99
N PRO A 256 -14.33 -17.67 -0.29
CA PRO A 256 -13.20 -17.41 -1.18
C PRO A 256 -12.44 -16.15 -0.78
N ILE A 257 -11.21 -16.03 -1.30
CA ILE A 257 -10.25 -14.97 -0.96
C ILE A 257 -10.01 -14.05 -2.15
N VAL A 258 -9.98 -12.75 -1.89
CA VAL A 258 -9.38 -11.75 -2.79
C VAL A 258 -8.10 -11.24 -2.15
N PHE A 259 -6.99 -11.28 -2.88
CA PHE A 259 -5.70 -10.79 -2.38
C PHE A 259 -5.19 -9.62 -3.22
N LEU A 260 -4.92 -8.47 -2.57
CA LEU A 260 -4.34 -7.28 -3.22
C LEU A 260 -2.89 -7.08 -2.76
N HIS A 261 -1.97 -7.15 -3.70
CA HIS A 261 -0.54 -7.09 -3.43
C HIS A 261 -0.01 -5.65 -3.26
N GLY A 262 1.15 -5.54 -2.63
CA GLY A 262 1.92 -4.29 -2.49
C GLY A 262 2.84 -3.99 -3.66
N ILE A 263 3.56 -2.86 -3.56
CA ILE A 263 4.62 -2.49 -4.52
C ILE A 263 5.75 -3.53 -4.47
N GLY A 264 6.23 -3.96 -5.64
CA GLY A 264 7.31 -4.94 -5.69
C GLY A 264 7.53 -5.53 -7.07
N ILE A 265 8.24 -6.66 -7.13
CA ILE A 265 8.51 -7.42 -8.36
C ILE A 265 7.34 -8.36 -8.70
N GLY A 266 6.13 -7.79 -8.73
CA GLY A 266 4.88 -8.52 -8.97
C GLY A 266 4.50 -9.49 -7.84
N LEU A 267 3.86 -10.60 -8.20
CA LEU A 267 3.35 -11.58 -7.23
C LEU A 267 4.40 -12.56 -6.68
N TYR A 268 5.66 -12.49 -7.15
CA TYR A 268 6.74 -13.39 -6.76
C TYR A 268 6.91 -13.56 -5.23
N PRO A 269 6.97 -12.48 -4.42
CA PRO A 269 7.20 -12.61 -2.98
C PRO A 269 6.09 -13.37 -2.25
N TYR A 270 4.88 -13.44 -2.83
CA TYR A 270 3.71 -14.05 -2.20
C TYR A 270 3.51 -15.52 -2.58
N ILE A 271 4.33 -16.08 -3.48
CA ILE A 271 4.23 -17.48 -3.92
C ILE A 271 4.29 -18.47 -2.74
N PRO A 272 5.19 -18.34 -1.75
CA PRO A 272 5.21 -19.24 -0.58
C PRO A 272 3.90 -19.21 0.21
N PHE A 273 3.31 -18.02 0.37
CA PHE A 273 2.03 -17.83 1.05
C PHE A 273 0.88 -18.49 0.27
N PHE A 274 0.78 -18.25 -1.04
CA PHE A 274 -0.25 -18.90 -1.87
C PHE A 274 -0.09 -20.41 -1.91
N ARG A 275 1.14 -20.93 -1.95
CA ARG A 275 1.40 -22.37 -1.86
C ARG A 275 0.91 -22.93 -0.54
N SER A 276 1.13 -22.23 0.58
CA SER A 276 0.68 -22.66 1.91
C SER A 276 -0.84 -22.75 2.02
N ILE A 277 -1.59 -21.83 1.39
CA ILE A 277 -3.06 -21.90 1.35
C ILE A 277 -3.51 -23.04 0.43
N THR A 278 -3.00 -23.07 -0.81
CA THR A 278 -3.48 -23.99 -1.86
C THR A 278 -3.07 -25.44 -1.69
N SER A 279 -1.96 -25.70 -1.00
CA SER A 279 -1.48 -27.06 -0.67
C SER A 279 -1.82 -27.47 0.76
N GLY A 280 -2.39 -26.57 1.56
CA GLY A 280 -2.73 -26.80 2.96
C GLY A 280 -4.18 -27.19 3.18
N PHE A 281 -4.66 -26.93 4.41
CA PHE A 281 -6.04 -27.22 4.83
C PHE A 281 -7.10 -26.50 3.97
N ASP A 282 -6.73 -25.42 3.29
CA ASP A 282 -7.61 -24.54 2.51
C ASP A 282 -7.45 -24.75 0.99
N SER A 283 -7.04 -25.95 0.58
CA SER A 283 -6.90 -26.32 -0.84
C SER A 283 -8.19 -26.24 -1.65
N ASP A 284 -9.35 -26.18 -1.00
CA ASP A 284 -10.68 -26.00 -1.59
C ASP A 284 -11.13 -24.53 -1.69
N VAL A 285 -10.37 -23.60 -1.12
CA VAL A 285 -10.66 -22.16 -1.15
C VAL A 285 -10.26 -21.56 -2.49
N GLY A 286 -11.19 -20.81 -3.11
CA GLY A 286 -10.94 -20.09 -4.35
C GLY A 286 -10.24 -18.77 -4.07
N ILE A 287 -9.36 -18.36 -4.97
CA ILE A 287 -8.49 -17.19 -4.76
C ILE A 287 -8.46 -16.33 -6.02
N VAL A 288 -8.66 -15.03 -5.86
CA VAL A 288 -8.49 -14.02 -6.91
C VAL A 288 -7.33 -13.10 -6.56
N LEU A 289 -6.39 -12.92 -7.49
CA LEU A 289 -5.21 -12.06 -7.36
C LEU A 289 -5.21 -11.00 -8.47
N PRO A 290 -5.89 -9.85 -8.29
CA PRO A 290 -5.77 -8.71 -9.20
C PRO A 290 -4.35 -8.17 -9.17
N GLU A 291 -3.78 -7.94 -10.36
CA GLU A 291 -2.38 -7.54 -10.53
C GLU A 291 -2.31 -6.09 -11.02
N MET A 292 -1.86 -5.20 -10.12
CA MET A 292 -1.71 -3.78 -10.38
C MET A 292 -0.36 -3.52 -11.07
N MET A 293 -0.30 -3.70 -12.39
CA MET A 293 0.98 -3.70 -13.14
C MET A 293 1.84 -2.45 -12.97
N SER A 294 1.25 -1.27 -12.73
CA SER A 294 2.00 -0.02 -12.52
C SER A 294 2.80 0.02 -11.21
N ILE A 295 2.57 -0.93 -10.30
CA ILE A 295 3.36 -1.10 -9.07
C ILE A 295 4.22 -2.39 -9.07
N CYS A 296 4.28 -3.09 -10.21
CA CYS A 296 5.00 -4.35 -10.40
C CYS A 296 6.39 -4.20 -11.05
N MET A 297 7.00 -3.00 -11.02
CA MET A 297 8.25 -2.68 -11.73
C MET A 297 8.18 -2.87 -13.27
N HIS A 298 6.97 -2.78 -13.82
CA HIS A 298 6.73 -2.78 -15.26
C HIS A 298 6.48 -1.36 -15.76
N MET A 299 6.94 -1.07 -16.97
CA MET A 299 6.53 0.12 -17.70
C MET A 299 5.15 -0.12 -18.29
N THR A 300 4.16 0.61 -17.80
CA THR A 300 2.77 0.47 -18.25
C THR A 300 2.30 1.72 -19.01
N PRO A 301 1.28 1.62 -19.87
CA PRO A 301 0.69 2.79 -20.51
C PRO A 301 -0.23 3.58 -19.57
N ARG A 302 -0.71 2.97 -18.48
CA ARG A 302 -1.59 3.60 -17.49
C ARG A 302 -1.04 3.38 -16.07
N SER A 303 -1.29 4.35 -15.20
CA SER A 303 -1.09 4.23 -13.76
C SER A 303 -2.19 3.35 -13.14
N VAL A 304 -2.14 3.17 -11.82
CA VAL A 304 -3.23 2.56 -11.04
C VAL A 304 -4.55 3.26 -11.43
N PRO A 305 -5.61 2.50 -11.76
CA PRO A 305 -6.93 3.06 -12.02
C PRO A 305 -7.41 3.96 -10.85
N PRO A 306 -8.12 5.06 -11.15
CA PRO A 306 -8.79 5.85 -10.12
C PRO A 306 -9.70 4.99 -9.24
N ARG A 307 -9.97 5.47 -8.02
CA ARG A 307 -10.77 4.75 -7.01
C ARG A 307 -12.04 4.10 -7.57
N GLU A 308 -12.93 4.89 -8.18
CA GLU A 308 -14.22 4.42 -8.68
C GLU A 308 -14.07 3.33 -9.74
N GLU A 309 -13.11 3.52 -10.65
CA GLU A 309 -12.81 2.58 -11.73
C GLU A 309 -12.23 1.26 -11.20
N MET A 310 -11.35 1.33 -10.20
CA MET A 310 -10.81 0.15 -9.54
C MET A 310 -11.92 -0.65 -8.84
N LEU A 311 -12.79 0.03 -8.08
CA LEU A 311 -13.90 -0.62 -7.37
C LEU A 311 -14.89 -1.25 -8.35
N ALA A 312 -15.26 -0.54 -9.43
CA ALA A 312 -16.11 -1.08 -10.47
C ALA A 312 -15.50 -2.32 -11.14
N SER A 313 -14.20 -2.27 -11.47
CA SER A 313 -13.47 -3.40 -12.03
C SER A 313 -13.48 -4.62 -11.10
N LEU A 314 -13.26 -4.43 -9.80
CA LEU A 314 -13.31 -5.53 -8.81
C LEU A 314 -14.72 -6.13 -8.71
N ASN A 315 -15.76 -5.28 -8.73
CA ASN A 315 -17.13 -5.76 -8.69
C ASN A 315 -17.48 -6.62 -9.92
N ILE A 316 -17.07 -6.18 -11.13
CA ILE A 316 -17.27 -6.94 -12.37
C ILE A 316 -16.57 -8.31 -12.30
N ILE A 317 -15.35 -8.37 -11.75
CA ILE A 317 -14.64 -9.66 -11.57
C ILE A 317 -15.46 -10.58 -10.67
N LEU A 318 -15.90 -10.10 -9.50
CA LEU A 318 -16.64 -10.93 -8.53
C LEU A 318 -18.01 -11.36 -9.05
N GLU A 319 -18.75 -10.46 -9.71
CA GLU A 319 -20.04 -10.78 -10.35
C GLU A 319 -19.86 -11.82 -11.45
N SER A 320 -18.85 -11.68 -12.31
CA SER A 320 -18.58 -12.67 -13.34
C SER A 320 -18.22 -14.04 -12.76
N LEU A 321 -17.51 -14.10 -11.64
CA LEU A 321 -17.16 -15.37 -10.99
C LEU A 321 -18.38 -16.01 -10.32
N GLN A 322 -19.22 -15.20 -9.69
CA GLN A 322 -20.50 -15.63 -9.12
C GLN A 322 -21.41 -16.21 -10.21
N ASP A 323 -21.51 -15.55 -11.37
CA ASP A 323 -22.30 -16.04 -12.51
C ASP A 323 -21.78 -17.36 -13.08
N GLN A 324 -20.46 -17.49 -13.20
CA GLN A 324 -19.82 -18.74 -13.66
C GLN A 324 -20.11 -19.89 -12.69
N GLU A 325 -20.05 -19.62 -11.39
CA GLU A 325 -20.37 -20.57 -10.34
C GLU A 325 -21.85 -20.99 -10.38
N ILE A 326 -22.78 -20.05 -10.49
CA ILE A 326 -24.22 -20.33 -10.61
C ILE A 326 -24.51 -21.19 -11.85
N LYS A 327 -23.91 -20.87 -13.00
CA LYS A 327 -24.07 -21.66 -14.23
C LYS A 327 -23.54 -23.09 -14.07
N ALA A 328 -22.37 -23.25 -13.46
CA ALA A 328 -21.81 -24.57 -13.18
C ALA A 328 -22.72 -25.39 -12.24
N ARG A 329 -23.27 -24.76 -11.21
CA ARG A 329 -24.24 -25.39 -10.28
C ARG A 329 -25.53 -25.81 -10.98
N ASN A 330 -26.13 -24.93 -11.79
CA ASN A 330 -27.36 -25.25 -12.52
C ASN A 330 -27.17 -26.44 -13.47
N SER A 331 -26.02 -26.49 -14.18
CA SER A 331 -25.68 -27.62 -15.03
C SER A 331 -25.49 -28.94 -14.26
N LEU A 332 -25.02 -28.89 -13.01
CA LEU A 332 -24.90 -30.07 -12.14
C LEU A 332 -26.26 -30.48 -11.56
N ASN A 333 -27.13 -29.52 -11.25
CA ASN A 333 -28.47 -29.77 -10.72
C ASN A 333 -29.42 -30.39 -11.75
N ASP A 334 -29.29 -30.03 -13.02
CA ASP A 334 -29.99 -30.71 -14.12
C ASP A 334 -29.57 -32.19 -14.22
N GLN A 335 -28.37 -32.56 -13.76
CA GLN A 335 -27.92 -33.96 -13.67
C GLN A 335 -28.27 -34.64 -12.34
N SER A 336 -28.27 -33.91 -11.21
CA SER A 336 -28.52 -34.46 -9.86
C SER A 336 -29.99 -34.55 -9.47
N SER A 337 -30.89 -33.84 -10.17
CA SER A 337 -32.35 -34.00 -10.05
C SER A 337 -32.85 -35.41 -10.41
N LEU A 338 -32.03 -36.22 -11.10
CA LEU A 338 -32.22 -37.66 -11.30
C LEU A 338 -31.83 -38.54 -10.09
N LEU A 339 -31.12 -38.00 -9.09
CA LEU A 339 -30.51 -38.74 -7.97
C LEU A 339 -30.91 -38.25 -6.56
N GLY A 340 -31.77 -37.23 -6.45
CA GLY A 340 -32.49 -36.91 -5.20
C GLY A 340 -31.65 -36.37 -4.03
N VAL A 341 -30.62 -35.56 -4.25
CA VAL A 341 -29.79 -34.95 -3.19
C VAL A 341 -30.14 -33.47 -2.96
N SER A 342 -30.27 -33.04 -1.69
CA SER A 342 -30.69 -31.68 -1.31
C SER A 342 -29.58 -30.62 -1.41
N ASN A 343 -29.96 -29.40 -1.83
CA ASN A 343 -29.12 -28.22 -1.97
C ASN A 343 -28.61 -27.66 -0.62
N THR A 344 -27.31 -27.82 -0.33
CA THR A 344 -26.61 -27.01 0.67
C THR A 344 -26.16 -25.69 0.04
N THR A 345 -26.47 -24.56 0.70
CA THR A 345 -25.98 -23.23 0.35
C THR A 345 -24.47 -23.18 0.53
N MET A 346 -23.71 -23.37 -0.56
CA MET A 346 -22.27 -23.17 -0.56
C MET A 346 -21.96 -21.67 -0.40
N ALA A 347 -21.01 -21.31 0.45
CA ALA A 347 -20.42 -19.98 0.41
C ALA A 347 -19.79 -19.76 -0.97
N GLY A 348 -20.31 -18.81 -1.73
CA GLY A 348 -19.84 -18.52 -3.08
C GLY A 348 -19.05 -17.23 -3.14
N TRP A 349 -18.88 -16.70 -4.35
CA TRP A 349 -18.31 -15.37 -4.59
C TRP A 349 -19.21 -14.20 -4.16
N ASP A 350 -20.32 -14.49 -3.50
CA ASP A 350 -21.24 -13.52 -2.91
C ASP A 350 -20.77 -13.01 -1.54
N ARG A 351 -19.89 -13.75 -0.83
CA ARG A 351 -19.24 -13.30 0.41
C ARG A 351 -17.78 -13.76 0.48
N VAL A 352 -16.84 -12.81 0.42
CA VAL A 352 -15.40 -13.06 0.28
C VAL A 352 -14.59 -12.46 1.43
N VAL A 353 -13.41 -13.02 1.69
CA VAL A 353 -12.40 -12.45 2.59
C VAL A 353 -11.42 -11.63 1.77
N LEU A 354 -11.22 -10.36 2.14
CA LEU A 354 -10.24 -9.49 1.51
C LEU A 354 -8.94 -9.50 2.30
N ILE A 355 -7.84 -9.86 1.66
CA ILE A 355 -6.48 -9.78 2.22
C ILE A 355 -5.70 -8.75 1.41
N THR A 356 -5.09 -7.78 2.07
CA THR A 356 -4.31 -6.75 1.37
C THR A 356 -2.99 -6.50 2.06
N HIS A 357 -1.98 -6.12 1.28
CA HIS A 357 -0.65 -5.82 1.79
C HIS A 357 -0.14 -4.49 1.23
N SER A 358 0.49 -3.66 2.09
CA SER A 358 1.22 -2.46 1.69
C SER A 358 0.37 -1.58 0.77
N TYR A 359 0.80 -1.23 -0.45
CA TYR A 359 0.01 -0.41 -1.38
C TYR A 359 -1.40 -0.96 -1.67
N GLY A 360 -1.59 -2.28 -1.67
CA GLY A 360 -2.92 -2.90 -1.86
C GLY A 360 -3.94 -2.48 -0.80
N THR A 361 -3.48 -2.03 0.37
CA THR A 361 -4.35 -1.55 1.46
C THR A 361 -5.03 -0.22 1.12
N PHE A 362 -4.53 0.58 0.17
CA PHE A 362 -5.26 1.76 -0.35
C PHE A 362 -6.60 1.35 -0.97
N VAL A 363 -6.61 0.27 -1.75
CA VAL A 363 -7.83 -0.26 -2.35
C VAL A 363 -8.77 -0.82 -1.28
N ALA A 364 -8.24 -1.46 -0.23
CA ALA A 364 -9.04 -1.85 0.93
C ALA A 364 -9.68 -0.65 1.63
N GLY A 365 -8.93 0.45 1.84
CA GLY A 365 -9.45 1.69 2.40
C GLY A 365 -10.60 2.27 1.56
N TRP A 366 -10.49 2.22 0.24
CA TRP A 366 -11.57 2.62 -0.67
C TRP A 366 -12.82 1.77 -0.52
N ILE A 367 -12.66 0.45 -0.35
CA ILE A 367 -13.76 -0.49 -0.10
C ILE A 367 -14.41 -0.21 1.27
N VAL A 368 -13.61 0.01 2.31
CA VAL A 368 -14.10 0.35 3.66
C VAL A 368 -14.95 1.61 3.61
N ARG A 369 -14.45 2.68 2.98
CA ARG A 369 -15.19 3.94 2.85
C ARG A 369 -16.47 3.83 2.02
N ALA A 370 -16.41 3.05 0.94
CA ALA A 370 -17.58 2.73 0.14
C ALA A 370 -18.65 1.96 0.94
N CYS A 371 -18.23 1.16 1.92
CA CYS A 371 -19.14 0.41 2.78
C CYS A 371 -19.87 1.25 3.81
N ILE A 372 -19.21 2.23 4.41
CA ILE A 372 -19.79 3.04 5.49
C ILE A 372 -20.56 4.27 4.97
N GLY A 373 -20.47 4.58 3.67
CA GLY A 373 -21.08 5.76 3.07
C GLY A 373 -20.50 7.05 3.65
N SER A 374 -19.16 7.12 3.75
CA SER A 374 -18.44 8.23 4.40
C SER A 374 -18.89 9.60 3.89
N SER A 375 -19.07 10.58 4.79
CA SER A 375 -19.39 11.98 4.46
C SER A 375 -18.34 12.64 3.56
N LEU A 376 -17.15 12.05 3.45
CA LEU A 376 -16.09 12.46 2.52
C LEU A 376 -16.40 12.12 1.05
N ASP A 377 -17.41 11.29 0.79
CA ASP A 377 -17.79 10.83 -0.57
C ASP A 377 -19.06 11.53 -1.11
N SER A 378 -19.67 12.43 -0.34
CA SER A 378 -20.89 13.17 -0.75
C SER A 378 -20.56 14.40 -1.59
N THR A 379 -20.22 14.20 -2.87
CA THR A 379 -20.25 15.28 -3.88
C THR A 379 -21.37 15.06 -4.89
N THR A 380 -22.04 16.17 -5.22
CA THR A 380 -23.32 16.28 -5.92
C THR A 380 -23.25 15.82 -7.39
N THR A 381 -24.33 15.15 -7.84
CA THR A 381 -24.84 15.04 -9.24
C THR A 381 -24.41 13.91 -10.18
N THR A 382 -23.57 12.94 -9.80
CA THR A 382 -23.29 11.75 -10.66
C THR A 382 -23.61 10.41 -9.97
N ILE A 383 -24.63 10.41 -9.11
CA ILE A 383 -24.79 9.40 -8.04
C ILE A 383 -25.57 8.13 -8.45
N THR A 384 -26.33 8.12 -9.55
CA THR A 384 -27.36 7.07 -9.70
C THR A 384 -26.88 5.69 -10.15
N THR A 385 -25.77 5.55 -10.89
CA THR A 385 -25.28 4.23 -11.36
C THR A 385 -24.04 3.74 -10.62
N GLN A 386 -23.08 4.61 -10.31
CA GLN A 386 -21.80 4.19 -9.68
C GLN A 386 -21.90 3.92 -8.18
N SER A 387 -22.85 4.58 -7.48
CA SER A 387 -23.18 4.26 -6.08
C SER A 387 -23.69 2.83 -5.92
N THR A 388 -24.36 2.27 -6.94
CA THR A 388 -24.90 0.91 -6.88
C THR A 388 -23.83 -0.17 -6.97
N ALA A 389 -22.80 0.01 -7.81
CA ALA A 389 -21.69 -0.93 -7.94
C ALA A 389 -20.83 -0.98 -6.67
N ALA A 390 -20.56 0.18 -6.06
CA ALA A 390 -19.81 0.26 -4.80
C ALA A 390 -20.58 -0.39 -3.63
N LYS A 391 -21.90 -0.18 -3.56
CA LYS A 391 -22.79 -0.84 -2.58
C LYS A 391 -22.87 -2.35 -2.80
N SER A 392 -23.01 -2.80 -4.05
CA SER A 392 -22.97 -4.22 -4.44
C SER A 392 -21.67 -4.86 -3.99
N LEU A 393 -20.54 -4.23 -4.32
CA LEU A 393 -19.21 -4.68 -3.93
C LEU A 393 -19.04 -4.76 -2.42
N CYS A 394 -19.51 -3.76 -1.68
CA CYS A 394 -19.44 -3.76 -0.22
C CYS A 394 -20.15 -4.97 0.40
N ALA A 395 -21.33 -5.32 -0.11
CA ALA A 395 -22.10 -6.46 0.37
C ALA A 395 -21.35 -7.79 0.21
N LYS A 396 -20.44 -7.86 -0.78
CA LYS A 396 -19.63 -9.05 -1.06
C LYS A 396 -18.47 -9.27 -0.10
N PHE A 397 -18.07 -8.31 0.73
CA PHE A 397 -16.96 -8.51 1.66
C PHE A 397 -17.47 -8.92 3.06
N ALA A 398 -16.98 -10.06 3.55
CA ALA A 398 -17.32 -10.59 4.88
C ALA A 398 -16.31 -10.13 5.95
N HIS A 399 -15.02 -10.29 5.66
CA HIS A 399 -13.92 -9.98 6.58
C HIS A 399 -12.76 -9.33 5.84
N LEU A 400 -11.91 -8.62 6.58
CA LEU A 400 -10.77 -7.87 6.06
C LEU A 400 -9.49 -8.19 6.83
N ILE A 401 -8.40 -8.41 6.11
CA ILE A 401 -7.05 -8.57 6.67
C ILE A 401 -6.14 -7.54 6.01
N LEU A 402 -5.57 -6.65 6.81
CA LEU A 402 -4.61 -5.63 6.40
C LEU A 402 -3.22 -6.03 6.88
N VAL A 403 -2.24 -6.11 5.98
CA VAL A 403 -0.84 -6.38 6.31
C VAL A 403 -0.02 -5.14 5.97
N ASP A 404 0.66 -4.57 6.96
CA ASP A 404 1.43 -3.33 6.87
C ASP A 404 0.63 -2.19 6.18
N PRO A 405 -0.51 -1.74 6.76
CA PRO A 405 -1.41 -0.76 6.13
C PRO A 405 -0.86 0.66 6.08
N ILE A 406 -0.56 1.12 4.86
CA ILE A 406 -0.09 2.49 4.58
C ILE A 406 -1.18 3.58 4.77
N PRO A 407 -2.47 3.35 4.43
CA PRO A 407 -3.56 4.32 4.61
C PRO A 407 -3.79 4.80 6.05
N ILE A 408 -3.45 3.98 7.04
CA ILE A 408 -3.66 4.34 8.45
C ILE A 408 -2.53 5.27 8.87
N LEU A 409 -2.90 6.45 9.38
CA LEU A 409 -1.96 7.55 9.64
C LEU A 409 -1.19 8.01 8.39
N LEU A 410 -1.86 8.06 7.23
CA LEU A 410 -1.26 8.57 5.99
C LEU A 410 -0.77 10.02 6.10
N SER A 411 -1.36 10.81 7.00
CA SER A 411 -0.94 12.18 7.34
C SER A 411 0.31 12.25 8.19
N ASN A 412 0.80 11.12 8.70
CA ASN A 412 2.05 11.08 9.45
C ASN A 412 3.22 11.33 8.50
N PRO A 413 4.06 12.35 8.78
CA PRO A 413 5.14 12.73 7.88
C PRO A 413 6.17 11.62 7.67
N ALA A 414 6.32 10.67 8.60
CA ALA A 414 7.24 9.55 8.47
C ALA A 414 6.89 8.66 7.26
N VAL A 415 5.60 8.47 6.96
CA VAL A 415 5.13 7.63 5.84
C VAL A 415 5.68 8.16 4.52
N ALA A 416 5.55 9.46 4.29
CA ALA A 416 6.07 10.12 3.10
C ALA A 416 7.59 10.27 3.13
N TYR A 417 8.12 10.76 4.26
CA TYR A 417 9.52 11.10 4.39
C TYR A 417 10.41 9.86 4.20
N ASN A 418 10.15 8.78 4.94
CA ASN A 418 11.00 7.60 4.96
C ASN A 418 11.09 6.92 3.59
N PHE A 419 10.01 6.93 2.83
CA PHE A 419 9.93 6.23 1.56
C PHE A 419 10.33 7.08 0.34
N LEU A 420 9.99 8.37 0.31
CA LEU A 420 10.14 9.23 -0.87
C LEU A 420 11.27 10.28 -0.75
N TYR A 421 11.51 10.81 0.44
CA TYR A 421 12.42 11.96 0.64
C TYR A 421 13.74 11.59 1.33
N ARG A 422 13.72 10.64 2.26
CA ARG A 422 14.85 10.21 3.07
C ARG A 422 15.95 9.59 2.22
N HIS A 423 17.19 9.84 2.61
CA HIS A 423 18.33 9.16 2.03
C HIS A 423 18.50 7.77 2.67
N PRO A 424 18.80 6.69 1.93
CA PRO A 424 18.91 5.34 2.49
C PRO A 424 20.08 5.13 3.47
N SER A 425 20.93 6.15 3.68
CA SER A 425 21.99 6.14 4.70
C SER A 425 21.58 6.74 6.05
N THR A 426 20.36 7.23 6.18
CA THR A 426 19.89 7.94 7.38
C THR A 426 18.70 7.20 8.01
N VAL A 427 18.78 5.87 8.16
CA VAL A 427 17.74 5.09 8.84
C VAL A 427 17.91 5.30 10.35
N PRO A 428 16.87 5.73 11.09
CA PRO A 428 16.96 5.86 12.54
C PRO A 428 17.22 4.50 13.18
N LEU A 429 18.07 4.46 14.22
CA LEU A 429 18.26 3.24 15.01
C LEU A 429 16.94 2.80 15.67
N PRO A 430 16.67 1.48 15.76
CA PRO A 430 15.55 0.99 16.54
C PRO A 430 15.66 1.44 18.00
N GLN A 431 14.53 1.81 18.61
CA GLN A 431 14.49 2.25 20.01
C GLN A 431 15.05 1.16 20.97
N PRO A 432 15.58 1.53 22.16
CA PRO A 432 16.29 0.62 23.06
C PRO A 432 15.53 -0.66 23.44
N GLY A 433 14.19 -0.61 23.56
CA GLY A 433 13.35 -1.80 23.81
C GLY A 433 13.33 -2.82 22.66
N HIS A 434 13.55 -2.37 21.42
CA HIS A 434 13.66 -3.24 20.25
C HIS A 434 15.05 -3.89 20.14
N ALA A 435 16.11 -3.29 20.70
CA ALA A 435 17.47 -3.84 20.67
C ALA A 435 17.61 -5.15 21.48
N LEU A 436 16.90 -5.25 22.61
CA LEU A 436 16.82 -6.47 23.43
C LEU A 436 16.17 -7.65 22.68
N ALA A 437 15.12 -7.37 21.88
CA ALA A 437 14.45 -8.39 21.06
C ALA A 437 15.30 -8.86 19.86
N ILE A 438 16.29 -8.06 19.43
CA ILE A 438 17.20 -8.35 18.31
C ILE A 438 18.48 -9.08 18.80
N GLY A 439 18.59 -9.38 20.10
CA GLY A 439 19.71 -10.14 20.66
C GLY A 439 20.97 -9.30 20.94
N TYR A 440 20.85 -7.99 21.09
CA TYR A 440 21.93 -7.17 21.64
C TYR A 440 22.01 -7.38 23.16
N SER A 441 23.16 -7.89 23.65
CA SER A 441 23.40 -8.13 25.07
C SER A 441 23.43 -6.84 25.88
N GLU A 442 22.76 -6.84 27.04
CA GLU A 442 22.82 -5.80 28.10
C GLU A 442 24.24 -5.39 28.51
N THR A 443 25.23 -6.25 28.28
CA THR A 443 26.63 -5.99 28.68
C THR A 443 27.30 -4.83 27.92
N ALA A 444 26.69 -4.32 26.85
CA ALA A 444 27.21 -3.16 26.13
C ALA A 444 26.74 -1.79 26.66
N LEU A 445 25.91 -1.75 27.72
CA LEU A 445 25.25 -0.53 28.21
C LEU A 445 25.44 -0.22 29.70
N THR A 446 26.26 -0.98 30.43
CA THR A 446 26.66 -0.57 31.79
C THR A 446 27.86 0.37 31.72
N PRO A 447 27.76 1.63 32.17
CA PRO A 447 28.95 2.45 32.37
C PRO A 447 29.67 1.90 33.61
N THR A 448 30.76 1.17 33.42
CA THR A 448 31.72 0.92 34.49
C THR A 448 32.30 2.27 34.93
N PRO A 449 32.20 2.64 36.23
CA PRO A 449 32.73 3.90 36.70
C PRO A 449 34.24 3.76 36.89
N SER A 450 35.00 3.96 35.82
CA SER A 450 36.38 4.43 35.82
C SER A 450 36.97 4.22 34.43
N THR A 451 37.18 5.32 33.73
CA THR A 451 38.32 5.69 32.88
C THR A 451 37.77 6.64 31.83
N GLU A 452 38.18 7.90 31.88
CA GLU A 452 37.85 8.91 30.88
C GLU A 452 38.33 8.44 29.50
N ILE A 453 37.41 7.92 28.70
CA ILE A 453 37.59 7.67 27.27
C ILE A 453 36.57 8.53 26.56
N SER A 454 37.05 9.37 25.66
CA SER A 454 36.24 10.27 24.85
C SER A 454 35.11 9.51 24.14
N VAL A 455 33.87 9.85 24.50
CA VAL A 455 32.66 9.39 23.82
C VAL A 455 32.68 9.99 22.41
N THR A 456 33.13 9.20 21.45
CA THR A 456 32.76 9.45 20.05
C THR A 456 31.31 9.01 19.91
N GLU A 457 30.40 9.99 19.85
CA GLU A 457 28.97 9.77 19.58
C GLU A 457 28.83 8.87 18.34
N LYS A 458 28.42 7.62 18.55
CA LYS A 458 28.01 6.74 17.46
C LYS A 458 26.80 7.41 16.81
N SER A 459 26.89 7.66 15.50
CA SER A 459 25.84 8.33 14.73
C SER A 459 24.45 7.72 15.04
N PRO A 460 23.41 8.53 15.29
CA PRO A 460 22.05 8.03 15.58
C PRO A 460 21.36 7.36 14.37
N TRP A 461 22.08 7.25 13.26
CA TRP A 461 21.61 6.73 11.99
C TRP A 461 22.45 5.53 11.55
N TYR A 462 21.80 4.52 10.98
CA TYR A 462 22.48 3.44 10.29
C TYR A 462 22.01 3.33 8.83
N SER A 463 22.82 2.68 8.01
CA SER A 463 22.45 2.33 6.64
C SER A 463 22.20 0.84 6.56
N SER A 464 21.04 0.45 6.06
CA SER A 464 20.60 -0.95 6.03
C SER A 464 20.43 -1.44 4.59
N ALA A 465 20.66 -2.72 4.34
CA ALA A 465 20.51 -3.26 3.00
C ALA A 465 19.04 -3.19 2.54
N ALA A 466 18.10 -3.44 3.45
CA ALA A 466 16.67 -3.27 3.23
C ALA A 466 16.30 -1.83 2.82
N ALA A 467 16.89 -0.80 3.44
CA ALA A 467 16.64 0.60 3.07
C ALA A 467 17.12 0.92 1.66
N TRP A 468 18.29 0.43 1.25
CA TRP A 468 18.79 0.58 -0.11
C TRP A 468 17.96 -0.20 -1.12
N GLN A 469 17.48 -1.39 -0.76
CA GLN A 469 16.59 -2.18 -1.60
C GLN A 469 15.28 -1.43 -1.85
N LEU A 470 14.63 -0.95 -0.79
CA LEU A 470 13.37 -0.22 -0.85
C LEU A 470 13.53 1.10 -1.62
N TRP A 471 14.59 1.86 -1.34
CA TRP A 471 14.87 3.12 -2.03
C TRP A 471 15.14 2.89 -3.53
N TYR A 472 16.11 2.04 -3.88
CA TYR A 472 16.49 1.89 -5.29
C TYR A 472 15.46 1.07 -6.05
N PHE A 473 15.07 -0.11 -5.60
CA PHE A 473 14.23 -1.00 -6.42
C PHE A 473 12.75 -0.65 -6.38
N ALA A 474 12.22 -0.16 -5.25
CA ALA A 474 10.81 0.23 -5.16
C ALA A 474 10.59 1.72 -5.48
N SER A 475 11.02 2.64 -4.62
CA SER A 475 10.56 4.04 -4.70
C SER A 475 11.12 4.84 -5.88
N ARG A 476 12.22 4.37 -6.51
CA ARG A 476 12.84 5.03 -7.66
C ARG A 476 12.56 4.36 -9.01
N ASP A 477 11.76 3.31 -9.08
CA ASP A 477 11.29 2.76 -10.36
C ASP A 477 10.36 3.79 -11.04
N ALA A 478 10.39 3.90 -12.38
CA ALA A 478 9.75 5.02 -13.08
C ALA A 478 8.22 5.05 -12.90
N ASP A 479 7.57 3.90 -13.01
CA ASP A 479 6.11 3.77 -12.97
C ASP A 479 5.60 3.69 -11.52
N VAL A 480 6.36 3.02 -10.65
CA VAL A 480 6.11 3.02 -9.20
C VAL A 480 6.24 4.44 -8.65
N ALA A 481 7.33 5.14 -8.95
CA ALA A 481 7.54 6.52 -8.50
C ALA A 481 6.44 7.44 -9.01
N ARG A 482 6.02 7.32 -10.29
CA ARG A 482 4.90 8.12 -10.78
C ARG A 482 3.62 7.83 -10.03
N THR A 483 3.31 6.56 -9.76
CA THR A 483 2.12 6.17 -9.00
C THR A 483 2.15 6.81 -7.61
N LEU A 484 3.26 6.70 -6.89
CA LEU A 484 3.42 7.29 -5.56
C LEU A 484 3.30 8.82 -5.58
N PHE A 485 3.99 9.47 -6.51
CA PHE A 485 3.99 10.93 -6.63
C PHE A 485 2.73 11.51 -7.28
N ARG A 486 1.78 10.72 -7.78
CA ARG A 486 0.58 11.25 -8.46
C ARG A 486 -0.73 10.66 -7.92
N SER A 487 -0.68 9.88 -6.85
CA SER A 487 -1.86 9.27 -6.22
C SER A 487 -1.87 9.43 -4.69
N PHE A 488 -0.96 10.23 -4.11
CA PHE A 488 -0.89 10.45 -2.67
C PHE A 488 -1.79 11.62 -2.25
N PHE A 489 -3.08 11.34 -2.05
CA PHE A 489 -4.06 12.31 -1.57
C PHE A 489 -4.63 11.84 -0.23
N TRP A 490 -4.59 12.66 0.82
CA TRP A 490 -5.15 12.30 2.12
C TRP A 490 -6.66 12.05 2.04
N ALA A 491 -7.35 12.87 1.26
CA ALA A 491 -8.79 12.78 1.08
C ALA A 491 -9.27 11.49 0.39
N GLU A 492 -8.44 10.85 -0.43
CA GLU A 492 -8.78 9.58 -1.09
C GLU A 492 -8.11 8.38 -0.42
N GLY A 493 -6.91 8.57 0.12
CA GLY A 493 -6.04 7.50 0.59
C GLY A 493 -6.01 7.30 2.10
N GLY A 494 -6.45 8.26 2.90
CA GLY A 494 -6.47 8.15 4.36
C GLY A 494 -7.55 7.19 4.86
N LEU A 495 -7.18 6.34 5.81
CA LEU A 495 -8.08 5.44 6.52
C LEU A 495 -7.99 5.71 8.02
N TRP A 496 -9.11 6.06 8.64
CA TRP A 496 -9.15 6.50 10.04
C TRP A 496 -9.72 5.41 10.95
N ARG A 497 -9.40 5.48 12.24
CA ARG A 497 -9.85 4.50 13.22
C ARG A 497 -11.38 4.39 13.26
N GLU A 498 -12.07 5.52 13.15
CA GLU A 498 -13.53 5.60 13.14
C GLU A 498 -14.11 4.90 11.91
N ASP A 499 -13.42 4.95 10.76
CA ASP A 499 -13.85 4.25 9.55
C ASP A 499 -13.74 2.72 9.72
N LEU A 500 -12.73 2.24 10.46
CA LEU A 500 -12.57 0.81 10.79
C LEU A 500 -13.68 0.33 11.72
N ILE A 501 -14.00 1.11 12.77
CA ILE A 501 -15.07 0.79 13.72
C ILE A 501 -16.42 0.73 13.01
N ALA A 502 -16.73 1.73 12.19
CA ALA A 502 -17.96 1.76 11.40
C ALA A 502 -18.05 0.55 10.44
N PHE A 503 -16.94 0.14 9.84
CA PHE A 503 -16.89 -1.04 8.98
C PHE A 503 -17.14 -2.34 9.74
N ILE A 504 -16.57 -2.50 10.94
CA ILE A 504 -16.76 -3.67 11.80
C ILE A 504 -18.23 -3.79 12.25
N ASN A 505 -18.83 -2.67 12.66
CA ASN A 505 -20.24 -2.60 13.05
C ASN A 505 -21.21 -2.93 11.92
N GLY A 506 -20.83 -2.68 10.67
CA GLY A 506 -21.71 -2.86 9.52
C GLY A 506 -22.81 -1.80 9.41
N ASN A 507 -22.68 -0.67 10.12
CA ASN A 507 -23.61 0.45 10.06
C ASN A 507 -23.46 1.18 8.71
N GLU A 508 -24.43 0.99 7.80
CA GLU A 508 -24.73 2.03 6.81
C GLU A 508 -25.36 3.22 7.54
N SER A 509 -25.02 4.44 7.13
CA SER A 509 -25.60 5.69 7.66
C SER A 509 -27.11 5.56 7.92
N LYS A 510 -27.58 6.02 9.08
CA LYS A 510 -28.97 5.96 9.65
C LYS A 510 -30.11 6.54 8.77
N GLY A 511 -30.00 6.57 7.46
CA GLY A 511 -31.00 7.09 6.54
C GLY A 511 -31.21 6.17 5.34
N THR A 512 -31.93 5.06 5.52
CA THR A 512 -32.97 4.55 4.60
C THR A 512 -33.45 3.20 5.10
N SER A 513 -34.68 3.20 5.60
CA SER A 513 -35.41 2.02 6.03
C SER A 513 -35.69 1.11 4.83
N SER A 514 -34.79 0.18 4.53
CA SER A 514 -35.14 -1.01 3.75
C SER A 514 -34.70 -2.24 4.54
N ALA A 515 -35.65 -2.73 5.34
CA ALA A 515 -35.56 -3.99 6.04
C ALA A 515 -35.44 -5.13 4.99
N ASN A 516 -34.36 -5.90 5.04
CA ASN A 516 -34.43 -7.37 5.01
C ASN A 516 -33.09 -8.13 5.08
N HIS A 517 -31.92 -7.47 5.16
CA HIS A 517 -30.67 -8.15 5.57
C HIS A 517 -29.96 -7.32 6.63
N SER A 518 -30.18 -7.63 7.91
CA SER A 518 -29.28 -7.22 8.99
C SER A 518 -27.88 -7.74 8.66
N LYS A 519 -27.00 -6.89 8.10
CA LYS A 519 -25.65 -7.31 7.70
C LYS A 519 -24.90 -7.70 8.96
N ALA A 520 -24.51 -8.97 9.05
CA ALA A 520 -23.74 -9.52 10.17
C ALA A 520 -22.45 -8.70 10.39
N PRO A 521 -22.02 -8.53 11.65
CA PRO A 521 -20.81 -7.78 11.96
C PRO A 521 -19.60 -8.39 11.26
N ARG A 522 -18.67 -7.52 10.84
CA ARG A 522 -17.46 -7.92 10.11
C ARG A 522 -16.31 -8.13 11.08
N ASN A 523 -15.35 -8.97 10.70
CA ASN A 523 -14.09 -9.08 11.43
C ASN A 523 -12.99 -8.39 10.64
N LEU A 524 -12.08 -7.76 11.35
CA LEU A 524 -10.93 -7.08 10.78
C LEU A 524 -9.67 -7.54 11.51
N ALA A 525 -8.63 -7.89 10.77
CA ALA A 525 -7.31 -8.15 11.31
C ALA A 525 -6.29 -7.19 10.71
N ILE A 526 -5.37 -6.71 11.55
CA ILE A 526 -4.25 -5.85 11.15
C ILE A 526 -2.97 -6.52 11.59
N VAL A 527 -2.05 -6.71 10.66
CA VAL A 527 -0.73 -7.29 10.90
C VAL A 527 0.33 -6.23 10.66
N LEU A 528 1.21 -6.02 11.64
CA LEU A 528 2.20 -4.95 11.66
C LEU A 528 3.60 -5.50 11.92
N GLY A 529 4.56 -5.15 11.05
CA GLY A 529 5.99 -5.30 11.31
C GLY A 529 6.56 -4.09 12.07
N GLY A 530 7.08 -4.29 13.28
CA GLY A 530 7.61 -3.21 14.13
C GLY A 530 8.86 -2.51 13.58
N MET A 531 9.62 -3.17 12.69
CA MET A 531 10.79 -2.60 12.02
C MET A 531 10.44 -2.01 10.63
N ASP A 532 9.16 -1.93 10.29
CA ASP A 532 8.69 -1.39 9.00
C ASP A 532 9.18 0.06 8.80
N GLN A 533 9.87 0.28 7.69
CA GLN A 533 10.44 1.57 7.35
C GLN A 533 9.43 2.52 6.66
N VAL A 534 8.32 1.98 6.16
CA VAL A 534 7.25 2.70 5.46
C VAL A 534 6.14 3.05 6.42
N VAL A 535 5.57 2.05 7.09
CA VAL A 535 4.48 2.23 8.05
C VAL A 535 5.07 2.49 9.43
N PRO A 536 4.68 3.58 10.13
CA PRO A 536 5.06 3.80 11.51
C PRO A 536 4.28 2.82 12.41
N ALA A 537 4.67 1.55 12.39
CA ALA A 537 3.89 0.43 12.91
C ALA A 537 3.49 0.60 14.38
N GLU A 538 4.40 1.09 15.22
CA GLU A 538 4.10 1.34 16.64
C GLU A 538 3.08 2.47 16.82
N ALA A 539 3.20 3.56 16.05
CA ALA A 539 2.24 4.64 16.08
C ALA A 539 0.86 4.19 15.56
N VAL A 540 0.84 3.34 14.53
CA VAL A 540 -0.41 2.72 14.02
C VAL A 540 -1.03 1.82 15.09
N ARG A 541 -0.23 0.99 15.77
CA ARG A 541 -0.69 0.13 16.88
C ARG A 541 -1.31 0.97 17.99
N GLU A 542 -0.60 1.98 18.48
CA GLU A 542 -1.08 2.86 19.54
C GLU A 542 -2.34 3.63 19.13
N TYR A 543 -2.37 4.20 17.92
CA TYR A 543 -3.54 4.90 17.38
C TYR A 543 -4.79 4.01 17.35
N ILE A 544 -4.65 2.76 16.88
CA ILE A 544 -5.78 1.84 16.72
C ILE A 544 -6.24 1.27 18.06
N THR A 545 -5.30 0.77 18.88
CA THR A 545 -5.61 0.06 20.13
C THR A 545 -5.89 1.01 21.29
N ARG A 546 -5.40 2.25 21.24
CA ARG A 546 -5.34 3.21 22.36
C ARG A 546 -4.64 2.66 23.60
N GLU A 547 -3.80 1.62 23.43
CA GLU A 547 -3.00 1.05 24.51
C GLU A 547 -1.55 1.55 24.41
N PRO A 548 -0.99 2.17 25.47
CA PRO A 548 0.40 2.62 25.44
C PRO A 548 1.39 1.44 25.48
N ALA A 549 1.00 0.31 26.08
CA ALA A 549 1.83 -0.88 26.16
C ALA A 549 1.72 -1.70 24.87
N MET A 550 2.88 -2.09 24.32
CA MET A 550 2.96 -3.02 23.20
C MET A 550 2.50 -4.43 23.63
N LYS A 551 1.60 -5.02 22.84
CA LYS A 551 1.21 -6.43 22.91
C LYS A 551 1.40 -7.06 21.54
N GLU A 552 1.94 -8.27 21.49
CA GLU A 552 2.14 -8.99 20.21
C GLU A 552 0.81 -9.39 19.55
N TYR A 553 -0.21 -9.62 20.38
CA TYR A 553 -1.57 -9.93 19.96
C TYR A 553 -2.55 -9.15 20.82
N TRP A 554 -3.47 -8.45 20.17
CA TRP A 554 -4.51 -7.66 20.81
C TRP A 554 -5.85 -7.90 20.12
N VAL A 555 -6.92 -7.98 20.90
CA VAL A 555 -8.29 -8.13 20.39
C VAL A 555 -9.20 -7.09 21.02
N GLY A 556 -9.89 -6.33 20.20
CA GLY A 556 -10.93 -5.41 20.61
C GLY A 556 -12.28 -5.81 20.01
N SER A 557 -13.35 -5.69 20.80
CA SER A 557 -14.72 -5.74 20.29
C SER A 557 -15.31 -4.35 20.29
N VAL A 558 -16.21 -4.06 19.35
CA VAL A 558 -16.93 -2.79 19.41
C VAL A 558 -17.84 -2.76 20.63
N ASP A 559 -17.89 -1.61 21.31
CA ASP A 559 -18.76 -1.40 22.46
C ASP A 559 -20.26 -1.47 22.11
N SER A 560 -21.11 -1.45 23.13
CA SER A 560 -22.57 -1.48 22.95
C SER A 560 -23.13 -0.25 22.23
N GLU A 561 -22.39 0.86 22.23
CA GLU A 561 -22.83 2.11 21.61
C GLU A 561 -22.41 2.20 20.12
N GLY A 562 -21.47 1.36 19.70
CA GLY A 562 -20.93 1.35 18.34
C GLY A 562 -19.87 2.43 18.10
N GLU A 563 -19.32 3.03 19.15
CA GLU A 563 -18.48 4.24 19.06
C GLU A 563 -16.99 3.95 19.26
N ASP A 564 -16.65 3.00 20.13
CA ASP A 564 -15.27 2.67 20.44
C ASP A 564 -14.96 1.16 20.45
N LEU A 565 -13.67 0.81 20.45
CA LEU A 565 -13.16 -0.54 20.63
C LEU A 565 -12.75 -0.76 22.07
N VAL A 566 -13.29 -1.80 22.69
CA VAL A 566 -12.97 -2.20 24.05
C VAL A 566 -12.14 -3.49 24.01
N PRO A 567 -11.00 -3.55 24.73
CA PRO A 567 -10.21 -4.77 24.83
C PRO A 567 -11.04 -5.94 25.36
N VAL A 568 -10.95 -7.09 24.69
CA VAL A 568 -11.60 -8.32 25.15
C VAL A 568 -10.75 -8.94 26.24
N SER A 569 -11.36 -9.37 27.35
CA SER A 569 -10.65 -10.03 28.45
C SER A 569 -10.13 -11.41 28.03
N ASP A 570 -8.99 -11.84 28.57
CA ASP A 570 -8.40 -13.17 28.30
C ASP A 570 -9.37 -14.33 28.58
N THR A 571 -10.32 -14.14 29.50
CA THR A 571 -11.38 -15.10 29.85
C THR A 571 -12.52 -15.17 28.83
N ASP A 572 -12.78 -14.07 28.10
CA ASP A 572 -13.83 -13.98 27.06
C ASP A 572 -13.30 -14.33 25.67
N GLU A 573 -11.98 -14.46 25.50
CA GLU A 573 -11.33 -14.82 24.24
C GLU A 573 -11.86 -16.13 23.66
N ALA A 574 -12.33 -17.08 24.47
CA ALA A 574 -12.89 -18.34 23.98
C ALA A 574 -14.36 -18.24 23.54
N GLY A 575 -15.12 -17.24 24.05
CA GLY A 575 -16.57 -17.13 23.89
C GLY A 575 -17.05 -16.05 22.90
N ARG A 576 -16.28 -14.97 22.70
CA ARG A 576 -16.63 -13.84 21.80
C ARG A 576 -15.95 -13.88 20.42
N ARG A 577 -15.37 -15.01 20.01
CA ARG A 577 -14.70 -15.18 18.68
C ARG A 577 -15.65 -15.05 17.47
N GLY A 578 -16.94 -14.86 17.70
CA GLY A 578 -17.96 -14.86 16.67
C GLY A 578 -18.44 -13.45 16.34
N HIS A 579 -17.73 -12.76 15.44
CA HIS A 579 -18.17 -11.57 14.69
C HIS A 579 -18.05 -10.22 15.43
N GLY A 580 -17.54 -9.21 14.73
CA GLY A 580 -17.49 -7.82 15.20
C GLY A 580 -16.22 -7.44 15.95
N SER A 581 -15.10 -8.13 15.69
CA SER A 581 -13.82 -7.88 16.38
C SER A 581 -12.75 -7.28 15.48
N LEU A 582 -11.87 -6.50 16.10
CA LEU A 582 -10.58 -6.09 15.57
C LEU A 582 -9.46 -6.89 16.22
N GLU A 583 -8.69 -7.60 15.42
CA GLU A 583 -7.45 -8.27 15.86
C GLU A 583 -6.24 -7.47 15.37
N VAL A 584 -5.28 -7.21 16.26
CA VAL A 584 -4.01 -6.56 15.91
C VAL A 584 -2.87 -7.52 16.27
N LEU A 585 -2.13 -7.96 15.25
CA LEU A 585 -0.92 -8.76 15.38
C LEU A 585 0.27 -7.84 15.16
N PHE A 586 1.09 -7.66 16.18
CA PHE A 586 2.27 -6.81 16.12
C PHE A 586 3.53 -7.64 16.37
N ASN A 587 4.47 -7.63 15.43
CA ASN A 587 5.74 -8.31 15.60
C ASN A 587 6.88 -7.30 15.61
N PRO A 588 7.60 -7.11 16.74
CA PRO A 588 8.59 -6.04 16.89
C PRO A 588 9.84 -6.21 16.00
N VAL A 589 10.08 -7.41 15.46
CA VAL A 589 11.31 -7.73 14.71
C VAL A 589 11.08 -7.79 13.20
N LEU A 590 9.83 -7.91 12.75
CA LEU A 590 9.51 -7.97 11.33
C LEU A 590 9.68 -6.62 10.66
N ASP A 591 10.42 -6.62 9.54
CA ASP A 591 10.46 -5.51 8.57
C ASP A 591 9.30 -5.68 7.56
N HIS A 592 9.01 -4.63 6.80
CA HIS A 592 7.90 -4.53 5.86
C HIS A 592 7.84 -5.74 4.91
N ALA A 593 6.70 -6.41 4.76
CA ALA A 593 6.55 -7.57 3.88
C ALA A 593 7.36 -8.85 4.23
N VAL A 594 8.25 -8.85 5.24
CA VAL A 594 9.05 -10.03 5.63
C VAL A 594 8.14 -11.20 6.08
N ILE A 595 6.92 -10.91 6.49
CA ILE A 595 5.93 -11.91 6.89
C ILE A 595 5.65 -12.98 5.81
N PHE A 596 5.88 -12.67 4.53
CA PHE A 596 5.67 -13.59 3.42
C PHE A 596 6.91 -14.45 3.07
N ASP A 597 8.08 -14.14 3.63
CA ASP A 597 9.35 -14.78 3.23
C ASP A 597 9.57 -16.15 3.89
N ASP A 598 9.21 -16.30 5.17
CA ASP A 598 9.55 -17.46 6.00
C ASP A 598 8.29 -18.05 6.65
N PRO A 599 8.07 -19.38 6.53
CA PRO A 599 6.95 -20.07 7.17
C PRO A 599 6.80 -19.78 8.67
N LYS A 600 7.88 -19.45 9.39
CA LYS A 600 7.81 -19.11 10.82
C LYS A 600 6.94 -17.87 11.07
N TRP A 601 6.98 -16.88 10.19
CA TRP A 601 6.21 -15.65 10.29
C TRP A 601 4.85 -15.78 9.64
N THR A 602 4.79 -16.46 8.49
CA THR A 602 3.55 -16.67 7.75
C THR A 602 2.52 -17.49 8.53
N ARG A 603 2.94 -18.32 9.50
CA ARG A 603 2.05 -19.11 10.36
C ARG A 603 0.99 -18.27 11.09
N ALA A 604 1.37 -17.12 11.64
CA ALA A 604 0.43 -16.26 12.37
C ALA A 604 -0.63 -15.68 11.42
N LEU A 605 -0.21 -15.22 10.24
CA LEU A 605 -1.12 -14.74 9.19
C LEU A 605 -2.05 -15.85 8.70
N LEU A 606 -1.54 -17.06 8.46
CA LEU A 606 -2.35 -18.22 8.04
C LEU A 606 -3.39 -18.59 9.10
N ALA A 607 -3.07 -18.49 10.39
CA ALA A 607 -4.03 -18.76 11.46
C ALA A 607 -5.21 -17.78 11.43
N VAL A 608 -4.96 -16.49 11.14
CA VAL A 608 -6.02 -15.50 10.96
C VAL A 608 -6.85 -15.82 9.71
N VAL A 609 -6.19 -16.11 8.59
CA VAL A 609 -6.88 -16.48 7.32
C VAL A 609 -7.80 -17.68 7.53
N GLN A 610 -7.31 -18.73 8.19
CA GLN A 610 -8.07 -19.93 8.51
C GLN A 610 -9.32 -19.63 9.33
N ARG A 611 -9.25 -18.70 10.29
CA ARG A 611 -10.43 -18.26 11.06
C ARG A 611 -11.42 -17.51 10.19
N TYR A 612 -10.95 -16.61 9.32
CA TYR A 612 -11.83 -15.67 8.62
C TYR A 612 -12.50 -16.28 7.39
N VAL A 613 -11.92 -17.35 6.83
CA VAL A 613 -12.57 -18.07 5.73
C VAL A 613 -13.73 -18.94 6.20
N LEU A 614 -13.77 -19.39 7.45
CA LEU A 614 -14.85 -20.29 7.93
C LEU A 614 -16.21 -19.59 7.93
N VAL A 615 -17.23 -20.29 7.40
CA VAL A 615 -18.59 -19.77 7.22
C VAL A 615 -19.37 -19.65 8.52
#